data_AF-A0A1Z3N473-F1
#
_entry.id   AF-A0A1Z3N473-F1
#
_cell.length_a   1.000
_cell.length_b   1.000
_cell.length_c   1.000
_cell.angle_alpha   90.00
_cell.angle_beta   90.00
_cell.angle_gamma   90.00
#
_symmetry.space_group_name_H-M   'P 1'
#
loop_
_entity.id
_entity.type
_entity.pdbx_description
1 polymer ?
#
loop_
_entity_poly.entity_id
_entity_poly.type
_entity_poly.pdbx_seq_one_letter_code
_entity_poly.pdbx_strand_id
1 'polypeptide(L)'
;MESIEKNSTGVEVRRATTAFGKSCFKNRISEFDIFEFEGEGQESVEALLYAKRKADDVLKVMELVFELFVEPVRSKYIDSGNDDLLKKEYKFFQLAIQGARNAYAMYLRWKSESISFSQMIAVVVQHWKQNNEDGLVYVGKWGDVSRDRMGIWKNWINIKKKTEYELVNIAIVRVKDEQDYVDHSLFKFIEVLNDMGLVEEDLFLKLKYGTADQNKIFFIKAGFSSSLTNLLINKYKDKVTFDIEKNVIVIDPTLIVMMNQNEENEIVIHEVTYHIKS
;
A
#
# COMPACT_ATOMS: atom_id res chain seq x y z
N MET A 1 24.23 -11.14 -10.64
CA MET A 1 24.82 -11.47 -11.96
C MET A 1 23.63 -11.79 -12.85
N GLU A 2 23.33 -11.08 -13.93
CA GLU A 2 24.22 -10.57 -14.98
C GLU A 2 24.02 -9.08 -15.25
N SER A 3 25.15 -8.36 -15.28
CA SER A 3 25.32 -7.12 -16.00
C SER A 3 25.20 -7.42 -17.49
N ILE A 4 24.06 -7.09 -18.10
CA ILE A 4 23.92 -7.15 -19.56
C ILE A 4 24.88 -6.12 -20.15
N GLU A 5 25.91 -6.64 -20.83
CA GLU A 5 26.95 -5.90 -21.52
C GLU A 5 26.37 -4.90 -22.53
N LYS A 6 27.12 -3.82 -22.74
CA LYS A 6 26.85 -2.80 -23.75
C LYS A 6 26.68 -3.44 -25.14
N ASN A 7 25.60 -3.04 -25.83
CA ASN A 7 25.45 -2.97 -27.28
C ASN A 7 25.16 -4.26 -28.08
N SER A 8 24.05 -4.96 -27.80
CA SER A 8 23.59 -6.06 -28.66
C SER A 8 22.44 -5.74 -29.64
N THR A 9 21.87 -4.52 -29.65
CA THR A 9 20.72 -4.20 -30.54
C THR A 9 20.83 -2.92 -31.36
N GLY A 10 21.87 -2.10 -31.22
CA GLY A 10 21.98 -0.82 -31.95
C GLY A 10 20.87 0.19 -31.66
N VAL A 11 19.99 -0.10 -30.70
CA VAL A 11 18.94 0.81 -30.23
C VAL A 11 19.47 1.52 -28.99
N GLU A 12 19.61 2.83 -29.08
CA GLU A 12 19.96 3.67 -27.94
C GLU A 12 18.75 3.73 -27.00
N VAL A 13 18.74 2.85 -26.00
CA VAL A 13 17.67 2.82 -24.99
C VAL A 13 17.89 3.98 -24.03
N ARG A 14 16.93 4.91 -23.95
CA ARG A 14 16.94 6.01 -22.98
C ARG A 14 17.02 5.43 -21.56
N ARG A 15 17.93 5.95 -20.73
CA ARG A 15 18.15 5.50 -19.35
C ARG A 15 18.03 6.67 -18.40
N ALA A 16 17.43 6.42 -17.23
CA ALA A 16 17.37 7.41 -16.17
C ALA A 16 18.79 7.77 -15.71
N THR A 17 19.01 9.06 -15.54
CA THR A 17 20.29 9.63 -15.14
C THR A 17 20.31 9.93 -13.65
N THR A 18 19.18 10.34 -13.07
CA THR A 18 19.05 10.73 -11.66
C THR A 18 18.78 9.52 -10.74
N ALA A 19 19.03 9.68 -9.43
CA ALA A 19 18.73 8.65 -8.45
C ALA A 19 17.21 8.46 -8.31
N PHE A 20 16.47 9.58 -8.32
CA PHE A 20 15.02 9.61 -8.35
C PHE A 20 14.45 8.83 -9.55
N GLY A 21 14.90 9.14 -10.78
CA GLY A 21 14.44 8.45 -11.99
C GLY A 21 14.71 6.95 -11.96
N LYS A 22 15.91 6.54 -11.51
CA LYS A 22 16.25 5.11 -11.34
C LYS A 22 15.35 4.41 -10.32
N SER A 23 15.04 5.07 -9.19
CA SER A 23 14.13 4.53 -8.19
C SER A 23 12.70 4.42 -8.72
N CYS A 24 12.21 5.40 -9.49
CA CYS A 24 10.91 5.32 -10.16
C CYS A 24 10.80 4.09 -11.09
N PHE A 25 11.84 3.80 -11.89
CA PHE A 25 11.87 2.58 -12.71
C PHE A 25 11.93 1.31 -11.87
N LYS A 26 12.78 1.27 -10.83
CA LYS A 26 12.91 0.13 -9.90
C LYS A 26 11.55 -0.23 -9.28
N ASN A 27 10.78 0.78 -8.88
CA ASN A 27 9.48 0.62 -8.22
C ASN A 27 8.29 0.65 -9.22
N ARG A 28 8.55 0.55 -10.53
CA ARG A 28 7.52 0.42 -11.58
C ARG A 28 6.49 1.55 -11.59
N ILE A 29 6.96 2.79 -11.43
CA ILE A 29 6.14 3.97 -11.67
C ILE A 29 5.77 4.04 -13.15
N SER A 30 4.49 4.32 -13.43
CA SER A 30 3.93 4.30 -14.79
C SER A 30 2.90 5.39 -15.06
N GLU A 31 2.56 6.18 -14.05
CA GLU A 31 1.53 7.22 -14.06
C GLU A 31 1.95 8.48 -14.85
N PHE A 32 3.24 8.63 -15.13
CA PHE A 32 3.82 9.74 -15.88
C PHE A 32 5.11 9.32 -16.59
N ASP A 33 5.59 10.13 -17.55
CA ASP A 33 6.88 9.89 -18.21
C ASP A 33 8.04 10.21 -17.25
N ILE A 34 8.64 9.19 -16.64
CA ILE A 34 9.74 9.36 -15.69
C ILE A 34 10.85 10.26 -16.24
N PHE A 35 11.19 10.15 -17.53
CA PHE A 35 12.30 10.93 -18.07
C PHE A 35 11.99 12.42 -18.23
N GLU A 36 10.71 12.79 -18.29
CA GLU A 36 10.27 14.19 -18.31
C GLU A 36 10.37 14.82 -16.92
N PHE A 37 10.19 14.02 -15.86
CA PHE A 37 10.12 14.49 -14.47
C PHE A 37 11.37 14.18 -13.65
N GLU A 38 12.32 13.36 -14.15
CA GLU A 38 13.42 12.86 -13.32
C GLU A 38 14.36 13.96 -12.80
N GLY A 39 14.51 15.06 -13.54
CA GLY A 39 15.31 16.22 -13.13
C GLY A 39 14.65 17.04 -12.03
N GLU A 40 13.42 17.50 -12.27
CA GLU A 40 12.61 18.26 -11.30
C GLU A 40 12.35 17.47 -10.01
N GLY A 41 12.09 16.17 -10.14
CA GLY A 41 11.93 15.28 -8.99
C GLY A 41 13.23 15.13 -8.18
N GLN A 42 14.38 15.04 -8.85
CA GLN A 42 15.68 14.98 -8.17
C GLN A 42 15.99 16.29 -7.41
N GLU A 43 15.75 17.45 -8.03
CA GLU A 43 15.90 18.76 -7.37
C GLU A 43 14.99 18.90 -6.15
N SER A 44 13.73 18.43 -6.26
CA SER A 44 12.76 18.43 -5.16
C SER A 44 13.20 17.53 -4.01
N VAL A 45 13.72 16.32 -4.30
CA VAL A 45 14.29 15.42 -3.29
C VAL A 45 15.46 16.08 -2.56
N GLU A 46 16.39 16.70 -3.30
CA GLU A 46 17.56 17.36 -2.73
C GLU A 46 17.18 18.54 -1.82
N ALA A 47 16.20 19.33 -2.23
CA ALA A 47 15.65 20.42 -1.41
C ALA A 47 15.01 19.90 -0.11
N LEU A 48 14.24 18.81 -0.18
CA LEU A 48 13.62 18.18 1.00
C LEU A 48 14.68 17.63 1.97
N LEU A 49 15.71 16.96 1.44
CA LEU A 49 16.82 16.43 2.24
C LEU A 49 17.64 17.53 2.89
N TYR A 50 17.94 18.62 2.16
CA TYR A 50 18.63 19.79 2.71
C TYR A 50 17.83 20.43 3.85
N ALA A 51 16.51 20.53 3.68
CA ALA A 51 15.58 21.01 4.71
C ALA A 51 15.35 20.01 5.87
N LYS A 52 15.95 18.82 5.81
CA LYS A 52 15.74 17.71 6.76
C LYS A 52 14.25 17.33 6.91
N ARG A 53 13.47 17.49 5.85
CA ARG A 53 12.06 17.08 5.80
C ARG A 53 12.00 15.58 5.51
N LYS A 54 11.65 14.81 6.54
CA LYS A 54 11.32 13.38 6.43
C LYS A 54 9.93 13.14 6.99
N ALA A 55 9.21 12.18 6.41
CA ALA A 55 7.94 11.74 6.95
C ALA A 55 8.15 10.81 8.15
N ASP A 56 7.65 11.23 9.31
CA ASP A 56 7.60 10.48 10.57
C ASP A 56 6.16 10.02 10.91
N ASP A 57 5.18 10.44 10.12
CA ASP A 57 3.79 9.98 10.18
C ASP A 57 3.18 9.77 8.78
N VAL A 58 2.04 9.09 8.77
CA VAL A 58 1.37 8.68 7.53
C VAL A 58 0.78 9.87 6.74
N LEU A 59 0.38 10.95 7.40
CA LEU A 59 -0.11 12.15 6.70
C LEU A 59 1.03 12.82 5.95
N LYS A 60 2.20 12.97 6.58
CA LYS A 60 3.39 13.50 5.91
C LYS A 60 3.86 12.62 4.76
N VAL A 61 3.72 11.29 4.86
CA VAL A 61 3.97 10.40 3.69
C VAL A 61 3.06 10.80 2.53
N MET A 62 1.76 10.99 2.77
CA MET A 62 0.82 11.39 1.73
C MET A 62 1.06 12.80 1.19
N GLU A 63 1.53 13.73 2.03
CA GLU A 63 1.95 15.07 1.62
C GLU A 63 3.17 14.99 0.69
N LEU A 64 4.19 14.20 1.04
CA LEU A 64 5.35 14.00 0.17
C LEU A 64 4.99 13.29 -1.13
N VAL A 65 4.06 12.32 -1.12
CA VAL A 65 3.54 11.71 -2.35
C VAL A 65 2.89 12.78 -3.24
N PHE A 66 2.12 13.68 -2.65
CA PHE A 66 1.49 14.77 -3.38
C PHE A 66 2.51 15.78 -3.94
N GLU A 67 3.39 16.29 -3.09
CA GLU A 67 4.40 17.30 -3.46
C GLU A 67 5.37 16.79 -4.53
N LEU A 68 5.82 15.54 -4.43
CA LEU A 68 6.89 15.02 -5.28
C LEU A 68 6.39 14.38 -6.59
N PHE A 69 5.18 13.85 -6.60
CA PHE A 69 4.64 13.12 -7.75
C PHE A 69 3.37 13.75 -8.30
N VAL A 70 2.34 13.91 -7.47
CA VAL A 70 1.00 14.26 -7.97
C VAL A 70 0.95 15.69 -8.48
N GLU A 71 1.46 16.65 -7.72
CA GLU A 71 1.37 18.06 -8.07
C GLU A 71 2.21 18.46 -9.29
N PRO A 72 3.50 18.06 -9.41
CA PRO A 72 4.30 18.37 -10.59
C PRO A 72 3.67 17.81 -11.87
N VAL A 73 3.20 16.55 -11.80
CA VAL A 73 2.57 15.86 -12.91
C VAL A 73 1.25 16.53 -13.28
N ARG A 74 0.39 16.81 -12.29
CA ARG A 74 -0.89 17.48 -12.49
C ARG A 74 -0.72 18.86 -13.10
N SER A 75 0.24 19.67 -12.62
CA SER A 75 0.48 21.02 -13.11
C SER A 75 0.81 21.00 -14.60
N LYS A 76 1.76 20.17 -15.04
CA LYS A 76 2.13 20.08 -16.46
C LYS A 76 0.98 19.61 -17.34
N TYR A 77 0.18 18.65 -16.88
CA TYR A 77 -0.93 18.14 -17.69
C TYR A 77 -2.11 19.10 -17.80
N ILE A 78 -2.44 19.84 -16.74
CA ILE A 78 -3.45 20.90 -16.80
C ILE A 78 -3.03 21.96 -17.83
N ASP A 79 -1.76 22.35 -17.84
CA ASP A 79 -1.23 23.34 -18.78
C ASP A 79 -1.26 22.82 -20.24
N SER A 80 -1.13 21.50 -20.44
CA SER A 80 -1.18 20.87 -21.76
C SER A 80 -2.59 20.63 -22.33
N GLY A 81 -3.65 20.72 -21.50
CA GLY A 81 -5.03 20.44 -21.89
C GLY A 81 -5.33 18.96 -22.22
N ASN A 82 -4.55 18.01 -21.67
CA ASN A 82 -4.66 16.58 -21.98
C ASN A 82 -5.65 15.84 -21.05
N ASP A 83 -6.93 15.86 -21.41
CA ASP A 83 -8.03 15.27 -20.62
C ASP A 83 -7.99 13.73 -20.54
N ASP A 84 -7.27 13.04 -21.42
CA ASP A 84 -7.30 11.57 -21.51
C ASP A 84 -6.46 10.90 -20.41
N LEU A 85 -5.32 11.48 -20.04
CA LEU A 85 -4.51 10.98 -18.92
C LEU A 85 -5.19 11.20 -17.58
N LEU A 86 -5.88 12.33 -17.40
CA LEU A 86 -6.66 12.63 -16.20
C LEU A 86 -7.76 11.57 -15.96
N LYS A 87 -8.35 11.03 -17.03
CA LYS A 87 -9.34 9.95 -16.95
C LYS A 87 -8.71 8.59 -16.67
N LYS A 88 -7.57 8.29 -17.31
CA LYS A 88 -6.89 6.99 -17.17
C LYS A 88 -6.32 6.79 -15.78
N GLU A 89 -5.61 7.78 -15.25
CA GLU A 89 -4.94 7.72 -13.95
C GLU A 89 -5.74 8.47 -12.87
N TYR A 90 -7.07 8.35 -12.91
CA TYR A 90 -7.97 9.15 -12.09
C TYR A 90 -7.69 9.01 -10.58
N LYS A 91 -7.33 7.82 -10.08
CA LYS A 91 -7.02 7.62 -8.66
C LYS A 91 -5.72 8.30 -8.25
N PHE A 92 -4.72 8.33 -9.13
CA PHE A 92 -3.48 9.07 -8.90
C PHE A 92 -3.77 10.57 -8.79
N PHE A 93 -4.52 11.13 -9.74
CA PHE A 93 -4.88 12.55 -9.69
C PHE A 93 -5.88 12.91 -8.58
N GLN A 94 -6.69 11.96 -8.10
CA GLN A 94 -7.54 12.16 -6.91
C GLN A 94 -6.71 12.50 -5.67
N LEU A 95 -5.45 12.08 -5.59
CA LEU A 95 -4.54 12.45 -4.50
C LEU A 95 -4.24 13.95 -4.44
N ALA A 96 -4.61 14.74 -5.47
CA ALA A 96 -4.57 16.20 -5.38
C ALA A 96 -5.61 16.75 -4.38
N ILE A 97 -6.67 16.00 -4.10
CA ILE A 97 -7.72 16.37 -3.15
C ILE A 97 -7.28 15.96 -1.73
N GLN A 98 -7.20 16.92 -0.80
CA GLN A 98 -6.81 16.65 0.59
C GLN A 98 -7.68 15.56 1.25
N GLY A 99 -9.00 15.56 1.00
CA GLY A 99 -9.89 14.53 1.53
C GLY A 99 -9.52 13.11 1.08
N ALA A 100 -9.08 12.94 -0.17
CA ALA A 100 -8.61 11.66 -0.67
C ALA A 100 -7.29 11.25 0.01
N ARG A 101 -6.35 12.19 0.19
CA ARG A 101 -5.11 11.92 0.94
C ARG A 101 -5.38 11.50 2.37
N ASN A 102 -6.29 12.17 3.06
CA ASN A 102 -6.68 11.81 4.43
C ASN A 102 -7.29 10.39 4.49
N ALA A 103 -8.11 10.03 3.51
CA ALA A 103 -8.68 8.69 3.40
C ALA A 103 -7.59 7.63 3.18
N TYR A 104 -6.64 7.86 2.26
CA TYR A 104 -5.53 6.93 2.02
C TYR A 104 -4.55 6.84 3.19
N ALA A 105 -4.32 7.95 3.89
CA ALA A 105 -3.54 7.95 5.13
C ALA A 105 -4.20 7.08 6.21
N MET A 106 -5.54 7.05 6.29
CA MET A 106 -6.24 6.14 7.19
C MET A 106 -5.98 4.66 6.84
N TYR A 107 -6.05 4.26 5.57
CA TYR A 107 -5.77 2.88 5.16
C TYR A 107 -4.30 2.48 5.41
N LEU A 108 -3.35 3.37 5.12
CA LEU A 108 -1.94 3.15 5.42
C LEU A 108 -1.70 3.01 6.93
N ARG A 109 -2.35 3.83 7.76
CA ARG A 109 -2.31 3.70 9.22
C ARG A 109 -2.84 2.35 9.68
N TRP A 110 -3.99 1.91 9.17
CA TRP A 110 -4.54 0.59 9.49
C TRP A 110 -3.57 -0.55 9.16
N LYS A 111 -2.86 -0.45 8.02
CA LYS A 111 -1.80 -1.39 7.66
C LYS A 111 -0.65 -1.36 8.66
N SER A 112 -0.17 -0.17 9.04
CA SER A 112 0.93 -0.01 10.01
C SER A 112 0.59 -0.51 11.41
N GLU A 113 -0.67 -0.42 11.81
CA GLU A 113 -1.20 -0.84 13.10
C GLU A 113 -1.69 -2.29 13.10
N SER A 114 -1.58 -2.99 11.97
CA SER A 114 -2.08 -4.36 11.79
C SER A 114 -3.56 -4.52 12.18
N ILE A 115 -4.39 -3.52 11.88
CA ILE A 115 -5.84 -3.55 12.14
C ILE A 115 -6.46 -4.70 11.33
N SER A 116 -7.36 -5.47 11.95
CA SER A 116 -8.00 -6.60 11.26
C SER A 116 -9.00 -6.13 10.20
N PHE A 117 -9.16 -6.90 9.13
CA PHE A 117 -10.10 -6.59 8.05
C PHE A 117 -11.53 -6.36 8.57
N SER A 118 -11.99 -7.17 9.54
CA SER A 118 -13.29 -7.01 10.20
C SER A 118 -13.43 -5.67 10.94
N GLN A 119 -12.36 -5.21 11.61
CA GLN A 119 -12.36 -3.89 12.25
C GLN A 119 -12.40 -2.77 11.21
N MET A 120 -11.67 -2.88 10.10
CA MET A 120 -11.72 -1.90 9.01
C MET A 120 -13.15 -1.76 8.46
N ILE A 121 -13.82 -2.89 8.19
CA ILE A 121 -15.22 -2.91 7.75
C ILE A 121 -16.12 -2.21 8.75
N ALA A 122 -15.98 -2.54 10.04
CA ALA A 122 -16.79 -1.93 11.10
C ALA A 122 -16.62 -0.40 11.13
N VAL A 123 -15.37 0.10 11.03
CA VAL A 123 -15.09 1.54 11.00
C VAL A 123 -15.69 2.21 9.76
N VAL A 124 -15.60 1.58 8.58
CA VAL A 124 -16.20 2.13 7.35
C VAL A 124 -17.73 2.20 7.46
N VAL A 125 -18.38 1.13 7.90
CA VAL A 125 -19.84 1.10 8.08
C VAL A 125 -20.28 2.14 9.12
N GLN A 126 -19.56 2.27 10.23
CA GLN A 126 -19.83 3.29 11.24
C GLN A 126 -19.69 4.70 10.68
N HIS A 127 -18.62 4.97 9.94
CA HIS A 127 -18.38 6.26 9.30
C HIS A 127 -19.52 6.62 8.34
N TRP A 128 -20.01 5.66 7.55
CA TRP A 128 -21.15 5.86 6.66
C TRP A 128 -22.41 6.27 7.41
N LYS A 129 -22.72 5.59 8.52
CA LYS A 129 -23.91 5.88 9.33
C LYS A 129 -23.85 7.23 10.04
N GLN A 130 -22.66 7.69 10.43
CA GLN A 130 -22.49 8.92 11.21
C GLN A 130 -22.41 10.18 10.35
N ASN A 131 -21.83 10.11 9.14
CA ASN A 131 -21.42 11.31 8.39
C ASN A 131 -22.26 11.59 7.13
N ASN A 132 -23.37 10.88 6.90
CA ASN A 132 -24.17 11.01 5.68
C ASN A 132 -25.64 11.31 6.01
N GLU A 133 -25.94 12.58 6.29
CA GLU A 133 -27.29 13.04 6.61
C GLU A 133 -28.29 12.80 5.47
N ASP A 134 -27.86 12.92 4.21
CA ASP A 134 -28.69 12.61 3.04
C ASP A 134 -28.76 11.10 2.74
N GLY A 135 -27.91 10.31 3.39
CA GLY A 135 -27.80 8.87 3.22
C GLY A 135 -27.10 8.43 1.93
N LEU A 136 -26.44 9.33 1.19
CA LEU A 136 -25.77 8.98 -0.06
C LEU A 136 -24.26 8.85 0.13
N VAL A 137 -23.75 7.65 -0.15
CA VAL A 137 -22.33 7.33 0.00
C VAL A 137 -21.73 6.90 -1.34
N TYR A 138 -20.57 7.45 -1.68
CA TYR A 138 -19.80 7.02 -2.85
C TYR A 138 -19.09 5.69 -2.55
N VAL A 139 -19.33 4.69 -3.40
CA VAL A 139 -18.76 3.33 -3.27
C VAL A 139 -18.06 2.85 -4.55
N GLY A 140 -17.88 3.74 -5.54
CA GLY A 140 -17.28 3.39 -6.82
C GLY A 140 -18.15 2.39 -7.61
N LYS A 141 -17.52 1.46 -8.33
CA LYS A 141 -18.20 0.47 -9.19
C LYS A 141 -19.25 -0.42 -8.48
N TRP A 142 -19.29 -0.41 -7.15
CA TRP A 142 -20.23 -1.17 -6.33
C TRP A 142 -21.55 -0.43 -6.04
N GLY A 143 -21.73 0.75 -6.65
CA GLY A 143 -22.92 1.56 -6.47
C GLY A 143 -24.10 1.07 -7.31
N ASP A 144 -25.29 1.52 -6.92
CA ASP A 144 -26.54 1.28 -7.63
C ASP A 144 -27.37 2.54 -7.87
N VAL A 145 -26.96 3.67 -7.29
CA VAL A 145 -27.55 5.00 -7.44
C VAL A 145 -26.61 5.90 -8.24
N SER A 146 -27.17 6.64 -9.19
CA SER A 146 -26.47 7.76 -9.83
C SER A 146 -26.82 9.08 -9.14
N ARG A 147 -25.82 9.96 -9.02
CA ARG A 147 -25.99 11.37 -8.64
C ARG A 147 -25.94 12.32 -9.84
N ASP A 148 -25.55 11.82 -11.02
CA ASP A 148 -25.54 12.62 -12.24
C ASP A 148 -26.97 12.75 -12.80
N ARG A 149 -27.22 13.82 -13.58
CA ARG A 149 -28.53 14.04 -14.20
C ARG A 149 -28.87 13.01 -15.28
N MET A 150 -27.86 12.30 -15.78
CA MET A 150 -27.98 11.40 -16.93
C MET A 150 -28.24 9.93 -16.52
N GLY A 151 -28.12 9.60 -15.24
CA GLY A 151 -28.25 8.25 -14.70
C GLY A 151 -27.13 7.27 -15.09
N ILE A 152 -26.01 7.75 -15.66
CA ILE A 152 -25.02 6.89 -16.33
C ILE A 152 -24.12 6.19 -15.32
N TRP A 153 -23.60 6.93 -14.34
CA TRP A 153 -22.60 6.41 -13.41
C TRP A 153 -23.21 6.03 -12.06
N LYS A 154 -23.55 4.75 -11.92
CA LYS A 154 -24.05 4.17 -10.66
C LYS A 154 -22.92 3.93 -9.66
N ASN A 155 -22.38 5.01 -9.12
CA ASN A 155 -21.23 4.95 -8.22
C ASN A 155 -21.55 5.23 -6.74
N TRP A 156 -22.84 5.40 -6.42
CA TRP A 156 -23.32 5.73 -5.10
C TRP A 156 -24.30 4.68 -4.59
N ILE A 157 -24.49 4.64 -3.28
CA ILE A 157 -25.57 3.87 -2.64
C ILE A 157 -26.38 4.82 -1.75
N ASN A 158 -27.65 4.47 -1.55
CA ASN A 158 -28.44 5.08 -0.48
C ASN A 158 -28.45 4.17 0.74
N ILE A 159 -27.65 4.50 1.76
CA ILE A 159 -27.50 3.66 2.96
C ILE A 159 -28.80 3.50 3.75
N LYS A 160 -29.74 4.46 3.66
CA LYS A 160 -31.05 4.39 4.32
C LYS A 160 -31.99 3.37 3.68
N LYS A 161 -31.67 2.92 2.45
CA LYS A 161 -32.44 1.91 1.70
C LYS A 161 -31.78 0.53 1.71
N LYS A 162 -30.70 0.35 2.47
CA LYS A 162 -29.94 -0.89 2.54
C LYS A 162 -30.12 -1.56 3.90
N THR A 163 -30.18 -2.88 3.89
CA THR A 163 -30.10 -3.68 5.10
C THR A 163 -28.68 -3.64 5.68
N GLU A 164 -28.54 -3.97 6.96
CA GLU A 164 -27.22 -4.10 7.61
C GLU A 164 -26.30 -5.09 6.88
N TYR A 165 -26.85 -6.21 6.41
CA TYR A 165 -26.10 -7.22 5.65
C TYR A 165 -25.58 -6.67 4.31
N GLU A 166 -26.42 -5.96 3.56
CA GLU A 166 -26.00 -5.33 2.31
C GLU A 166 -24.93 -4.26 2.54
N LEU A 167 -25.07 -3.44 3.59
CA LEU A 167 -24.08 -2.42 3.93
C LEU A 167 -22.72 -3.04 4.27
N VAL A 168 -22.71 -4.11 5.06
CA VAL A 168 -21.48 -4.85 5.40
C VAL A 168 -20.85 -5.44 4.14
N ASN A 169 -21.63 -6.06 3.25
CA ASN A 169 -21.11 -6.62 2.00
C ASN A 169 -20.51 -5.55 1.08
N ILE A 170 -21.16 -4.39 0.96
CA ILE A 170 -20.63 -3.27 0.17
C ILE A 170 -19.36 -2.71 0.82
N ALA A 171 -19.30 -2.64 2.15
CA ALA A 171 -18.10 -2.23 2.87
C ALA A 171 -16.94 -3.23 2.68
N ILE A 172 -17.20 -4.55 2.70
CA ILE A 172 -16.21 -5.60 2.42
C ILE A 172 -15.53 -5.35 1.07
N VAL A 173 -16.32 -5.25 -0.01
CA VAL A 173 -15.75 -5.06 -1.36
C VAL A 173 -15.07 -3.71 -1.50
N ARG A 174 -15.57 -2.67 -0.81
CA ARG A 174 -14.98 -1.33 -0.81
C ARG A 174 -13.63 -1.28 -0.12
N VAL A 175 -13.54 -1.85 1.09
CA VAL A 175 -12.29 -1.90 1.86
C VAL A 175 -11.25 -2.70 1.09
N LYS A 176 -11.64 -3.84 0.53
CA LYS A 176 -10.76 -4.66 -0.31
C LYS A 176 -10.22 -3.85 -1.50
N ASP A 177 -11.09 -3.23 -2.29
CA ASP A 177 -10.69 -2.45 -3.46
C ASP A 177 -9.73 -1.29 -3.10
N GLU A 178 -9.87 -0.67 -1.92
CA GLU A 178 -8.93 0.39 -1.50
C GLU A 178 -7.64 -0.15 -0.92
N GLN A 179 -7.66 -1.29 -0.21
CA GLN A 179 -6.44 -1.97 0.20
C GLN A 179 -5.62 -2.43 -1.01
N ASP A 180 -6.26 -3.02 -2.02
CA ASP A 180 -5.61 -3.45 -3.26
C ASP A 180 -4.94 -2.25 -3.96
N TYR A 181 -5.62 -1.10 -4.00
CA TYR A 181 -5.02 0.13 -4.55
C TYR A 181 -3.85 0.64 -3.70
N VAL A 182 -4.00 0.66 -2.38
CA VAL A 182 -2.92 1.08 -1.48
C VAL A 182 -1.68 0.21 -1.69
N ASP A 183 -1.85 -1.11 -1.75
CA ASP A 183 -0.75 -2.07 -1.82
C ASP A 183 -0.08 -2.11 -3.21
N HIS A 184 -0.83 -1.96 -4.29
CA HIS A 184 -0.31 -2.15 -5.64
C HIS A 184 -0.07 -0.86 -6.43
N SER A 185 -0.75 0.23 -6.09
CA SER A 185 -0.66 1.50 -6.83
C SER A 185 -0.06 2.62 -6.01
N LEU A 186 -0.44 2.76 -4.74
CA LEU A 186 0.09 3.82 -3.88
C LEU A 186 1.46 3.46 -3.30
N PHE A 187 1.65 2.21 -2.88
CA PHE A 187 2.83 1.80 -2.11
C PHE A 187 4.15 2.00 -2.88
N LYS A 188 4.14 1.85 -4.20
CA LYS A 188 5.33 2.10 -5.04
C LYS A 188 5.88 3.52 -4.92
N PHE A 189 5.03 4.52 -4.70
CA PHE A 189 5.49 5.90 -4.44
C PHE A 189 6.18 5.99 -3.08
N ILE A 190 5.68 5.28 -2.07
CA ILE A 190 6.27 5.19 -0.74
C ILE A 190 7.64 4.48 -0.81
N GLU A 191 7.79 3.46 -1.67
CA GLU A 191 9.08 2.81 -1.92
C GLU A 191 10.09 3.77 -2.56
N VAL A 192 9.67 4.63 -3.49
CA VAL A 192 10.54 5.69 -4.02
C VAL A 192 10.92 6.69 -2.94
N LEU A 193 9.97 7.16 -2.12
CA LEU A 193 10.27 8.07 -1.02
C LEU A 193 11.29 7.45 -0.04
N ASN A 194 11.15 6.17 0.28
CA ASN A 194 12.09 5.44 1.13
C ASN A 194 13.46 5.29 0.46
N ASP A 195 13.53 4.91 -0.81
CA ASP A 195 14.78 4.83 -1.57
C ASP A 195 15.52 6.19 -1.60
N MET A 196 14.78 7.30 -1.58
CA MET A 196 15.32 8.67 -1.51
C MET A 196 15.62 9.14 -0.08
N GLY A 197 15.36 8.31 0.94
CA GLY A 197 15.62 8.64 2.34
C GLY A 197 14.64 9.67 2.94
N LEU A 198 13.46 9.84 2.34
CA LEU A 198 12.44 10.82 2.75
C LEU A 198 11.41 10.28 3.76
N VAL A 199 11.52 9.02 4.17
CA VAL A 199 10.65 8.37 5.16
C VAL A 199 11.51 7.86 6.31
N GLU A 200 11.05 8.03 7.54
CA GLU A 200 11.69 7.43 8.72
C GLU A 200 11.64 5.89 8.63
N GLU A 201 12.75 5.24 8.98
CA GLU A 201 12.92 3.79 8.77
C GLU A 201 11.87 2.97 9.52
N ASP A 202 11.63 3.27 10.80
CA ASP A 202 10.61 2.60 11.62
C ASP A 202 9.20 2.74 11.02
N LEU A 203 8.87 3.94 10.51
CA LEU A 203 7.59 4.17 9.84
C LEU A 203 7.48 3.34 8.55
N PHE A 204 8.53 3.36 7.71
CA PHE A 204 8.53 2.58 6.47
C PHE A 204 8.38 1.09 6.73
N LEU A 205 9.10 0.54 7.72
CA LEU A 205 9.01 -0.87 8.08
C LEU A 205 7.60 -1.24 8.55
N LYS A 206 6.97 -0.40 9.39
CA LYS A 206 5.58 -0.61 9.81
C LYS A 206 4.61 -0.53 8.62
N LEU A 207 4.78 0.42 7.71
CA LEU A 207 3.94 0.52 6.51
C LEU A 207 4.10 -0.71 5.59
N LYS A 208 5.33 -1.20 5.41
CA LYS A 208 5.63 -2.31 4.49
C LYS A 208 5.28 -3.68 5.07
N TYR A 209 5.58 -3.90 6.35
CA TYR A 209 5.54 -5.21 7.00
C TYR A 209 4.53 -5.30 8.16
N GLY A 210 3.88 -4.20 8.56
CA GLY A 210 3.02 -4.13 9.74
C GLY A 210 3.79 -4.14 11.06
N THR A 211 5.12 -4.10 11.03
CA THR A 211 5.99 -4.12 12.22
C THR A 211 7.39 -3.60 11.89
N ALA A 212 8.10 -3.12 12.91
CA ALA A 212 9.52 -2.76 12.84
C ALA A 212 10.44 -3.78 13.53
N ASP A 213 9.87 -4.85 14.10
CA ASP A 213 10.65 -5.95 14.68
C ASP A 213 11.37 -6.72 13.58
N GLN A 214 12.71 -6.66 13.57
CA GLN A 214 13.54 -7.28 12.54
C GLN A 214 13.37 -8.80 12.47
N ASN A 215 13.08 -9.46 13.60
CA ASN A 215 12.81 -10.90 13.60
C ASN A 215 11.49 -11.16 12.86
N LYS A 216 10.44 -10.38 13.15
CA LYS A 216 9.16 -10.56 12.45
C LYS A 216 9.29 -10.24 10.96
N ILE A 217 9.99 -9.18 10.60
CA ILE A 217 10.25 -8.81 9.20
C ILE A 217 10.99 -9.93 8.47
N PHE A 218 11.96 -10.57 9.12
CA PHE A 218 12.70 -11.69 8.53
C PHE A 218 11.77 -12.85 8.15
N PHE A 219 10.86 -13.25 9.03
CA PHE A 219 9.87 -14.29 8.75
C PHE A 219 8.91 -13.87 7.63
N ILE A 220 8.42 -12.63 7.65
CA ILE A 220 7.52 -12.11 6.61
C ILE A 220 8.21 -12.11 5.24
N LYS A 221 9.47 -11.70 5.16
CA LYS A 221 10.28 -11.76 3.93
C LYS A 221 10.51 -13.19 3.44
N ALA A 222 10.56 -14.16 4.35
CA ALA A 222 10.63 -15.58 4.03
C ALA A 222 9.29 -16.20 3.61
N GLY A 223 8.21 -15.41 3.57
CA GLY A 223 6.88 -15.83 3.08
C GLY A 223 5.89 -16.21 4.16
N PHE A 224 6.23 -16.04 5.44
CA PHE A 224 5.32 -16.30 6.56
C PHE A 224 4.29 -15.15 6.68
N SER A 225 3.05 -15.50 6.95
CA SER A 225 1.98 -14.55 7.25
C SER A 225 2.26 -13.81 8.55
N SER A 226 1.71 -12.61 8.69
CA SER A 226 1.83 -11.81 9.91
C SER A 226 1.22 -12.53 11.12
N SER A 227 0.13 -13.28 10.92
CA SER A 227 -0.51 -14.07 11.96
C SER A 227 0.40 -15.19 12.45
N LEU A 228 0.98 -15.96 11.52
CA LEU A 228 1.91 -17.02 11.87
C LEU A 228 3.17 -16.47 12.53
N THR A 229 3.76 -15.42 11.95
CA THR A 229 4.95 -14.76 12.48
C THR A 229 4.74 -14.32 13.93
N ASN A 230 3.61 -13.67 14.22
CA ASN A 230 3.29 -13.27 15.59
C ASN A 230 3.15 -14.47 16.53
N LEU A 231 2.51 -15.55 16.07
CA LEU A 231 2.33 -16.76 16.87
C LEU A 231 3.66 -17.45 17.19
N LEU A 232 4.54 -17.60 16.18
CA LEU A 232 5.87 -18.20 16.33
C LEU A 232 6.74 -17.38 17.27
N ILE A 233 6.84 -16.07 17.05
CA ILE A 233 7.76 -15.21 17.81
C ILE A 233 7.27 -14.97 19.25
N ASN A 234 5.95 -14.88 19.47
CA ASN A 234 5.40 -14.55 20.79
C ASN A 234 5.12 -15.78 21.65
N LYS A 235 4.63 -16.89 21.07
CA LYS A 235 4.15 -18.07 21.83
C LYS A 235 5.04 -19.30 21.67
N TYR A 236 5.64 -19.51 20.50
CA TYR A 236 6.41 -20.73 20.19
C TYR A 236 7.87 -20.45 19.85
N LYS A 237 8.47 -19.42 20.47
CA LYS A 237 9.81 -18.97 20.14
C LYS A 237 10.87 -20.04 20.41
N ASP A 238 10.64 -20.91 21.40
CA ASP A 238 11.47 -22.06 21.74
C ASP A 238 11.43 -23.18 20.68
N LYS A 239 10.42 -23.15 19.80
CA LYS A 239 10.22 -24.12 18.72
C LYS A 239 10.73 -23.65 17.36
N VAL A 240 11.36 -22.48 17.32
CA VAL A 240 11.89 -21.92 16.08
C VAL A 240 13.31 -21.42 16.30
N THR A 241 14.20 -21.84 15.42
CA THR A 241 15.58 -21.32 15.35
C THR A 241 15.76 -20.63 14.01
N PHE A 242 16.43 -19.48 14.00
CA PHE A 242 16.62 -18.71 12.78
C PHE A 242 17.94 -17.94 12.80
N ASP A 243 18.52 -17.77 11.62
CA ASP A 243 19.77 -17.04 11.38
C ASP A 243 19.51 -16.05 10.22
N ILE A 244 19.48 -14.77 10.57
CA ILE A 244 19.15 -13.67 9.64
C ILE A 244 20.24 -13.55 8.57
N GLU A 245 21.51 -13.73 8.92
CA GLU A 245 22.63 -13.59 7.98
C GLU A 245 22.67 -14.73 6.96
N LYS A 246 22.35 -15.95 7.42
CA LYS A 246 22.29 -17.13 6.54
C LYS A 246 20.96 -17.30 5.82
N ASN A 247 19.97 -16.46 6.15
CA ASN A 247 18.60 -16.55 5.65
C ASN A 247 17.97 -17.95 5.88
N VAL A 248 18.16 -18.49 7.09
CA VAL A 248 17.68 -19.83 7.47
C VAL A 248 16.64 -19.73 8.58
N ILE A 249 15.52 -20.44 8.42
CA ILE A 249 14.50 -20.68 9.45
C ILE A 249 14.33 -22.19 9.59
N VAL A 250 14.44 -22.70 10.82
CA VAL A 250 14.20 -24.11 11.16
C VAL A 250 13.13 -24.18 12.23
N ILE A 251 12.07 -24.92 11.92
CA ILE A 251 10.90 -25.11 12.79
C ILE A 251 10.94 -26.53 13.34
N ASP A 252 10.79 -26.67 14.65
CA ASP A 252 10.68 -27.97 15.32
C ASP A 252 9.39 -28.67 14.84
N PRO A 253 9.46 -29.87 14.23
CA PRO A 253 8.27 -30.59 13.76
C PRO A 253 7.25 -30.91 14.86
N THR A 254 7.67 -30.96 16.13
CA THR A 254 6.75 -31.15 17.27
C THR A 254 5.80 -29.97 17.48
N LEU A 255 6.10 -28.80 16.90
CA LEU A 255 5.27 -27.61 16.97
C LEU A 255 3.83 -27.88 16.48
N ILE A 256 3.65 -28.64 15.39
CA ILE A 256 2.31 -28.93 14.85
C ILE A 256 1.46 -29.64 15.90
N VAL A 257 2.03 -30.58 16.66
CA VAL A 257 1.32 -31.29 17.72
C VAL A 257 0.88 -30.33 18.82
N MET A 258 1.76 -29.42 19.23
CA MET A 258 1.45 -28.41 20.25
C MET A 258 0.39 -27.41 19.78
N MET A 259 0.44 -26.98 18.52
CA MET A 259 -0.55 -26.05 17.96
C MET A 259 -1.95 -26.68 17.91
N ASN A 260 -2.05 -27.96 17.54
CA ASN A 260 -3.33 -28.69 17.60
C ASN A 260 -3.85 -28.85 19.03
N GLN A 261 -2.97 -29.16 19.99
CA GLN A 261 -3.34 -29.26 21.41
C GLN A 261 -3.81 -27.93 22.00
N ASN A 262 -3.26 -26.81 21.52
CA ASN A 262 -3.61 -25.48 21.95
C ASN A 262 -4.80 -24.87 21.18
N GLU A 263 -5.46 -25.65 20.31
CA GLU A 263 -6.59 -25.21 19.48
C GLU A 263 -6.29 -23.94 18.67
N GLU A 264 -5.06 -23.84 18.14
CA GLU A 264 -4.69 -22.73 17.27
C GLU A 264 -5.48 -22.74 15.96
N ASN A 265 -5.56 -21.59 15.30
CA ASN A 265 -6.29 -21.46 14.04
C ASN A 265 -5.77 -22.44 12.97
N GLU A 266 -6.68 -23.23 12.39
CA GLU A 266 -6.35 -24.27 11.41
C GLU A 266 -5.60 -23.74 10.17
N ILE A 267 -5.88 -22.51 9.74
CA ILE A 267 -5.18 -21.87 8.61
C ILE A 267 -3.71 -21.69 8.95
N VAL A 268 -3.42 -21.25 10.18
CA VAL A 268 -2.05 -21.01 10.66
C VAL A 268 -1.30 -22.35 10.83
N ILE A 269 -1.99 -23.40 11.29
CA ILE A 269 -1.43 -24.76 11.37
C ILE A 269 -1.08 -25.30 9.98
N HIS A 270 -1.95 -25.09 9.00
CA HIS A 270 -1.71 -25.52 7.62
C HIS A 270 -0.49 -24.80 7.01
N GLU A 271 -0.37 -23.50 7.27
CA GLU A 271 0.76 -22.68 6.82
C GLU A 271 2.10 -23.19 7.40
N VAL A 272 2.17 -23.46 8.71
CA VAL A 272 3.38 -24.05 9.33
C VAL A 272 3.74 -25.39 8.71
N THR A 273 2.73 -26.22 8.43
CA THR A 273 2.94 -27.53 7.82
C THR A 273 3.58 -27.42 6.43
N TYR A 274 3.24 -26.38 5.67
CA TYR A 274 3.86 -26.09 4.39
C TYR A 274 5.35 -25.74 4.55
N HIS A 275 5.68 -24.84 5.48
CA HIS A 275 7.05 -24.39 5.73
C HIS A 275 7.98 -25.46 6.34
N ILE A 276 7.44 -26.47 7.03
CA ILE A 276 8.24 -27.60 7.55
C ILE A 276 8.60 -28.60 6.43
N LYS A 277 7.79 -28.68 5.38
CA LYS A 277 7.96 -29.64 4.27
C LYS A 277 8.80 -29.10 3.10
N SER A 278 9.03 -27.79 3.05
CA SER A 278 9.88 -27.10 2.05
C SER A 278 11.35 -27.15 2.42
#